data_AF-A0A2E0L5P5-F1
#
_entry.id   AF-A0A2E0L5P5-F1
#
_cell.length_a   1.000
_cell.length_b   1.000
_cell.length_c   1.000
_cell.angle_alpha   90.00
_cell.angle_beta   90.00
_cell.angle_gamma   90.00
#
_symmetry.space_group_name_H-M   'P 1'
#
loop_
_entity.id
_entity.type
_entity.pdbx_description
1 polymer ?
#
loop_
_entity_poly.entity_id
_entity_poly.type
_entity_poly.pdbx_seq_one_letter_code
_entity_poly.pdbx_strand_id
1 'polypeptide(L)'
;MGKLPFSPARDSHKNVMFLQRTIGNQAVSRLVVQRRLNPHTGTVMREETPASGDEIVEEVPITPLQDVEVSKTGEEPPDTDFGRVVTLRGETTAHWDQSTHAGQTSNLQFARATGCTDCAEDDPCISVAATVTAAYHVPVSVSLPNLDSMGLNACEREQAQHWIDTVLSPHEQQHVAKFSTYNGTTTHTVRFTSCNSAAQETLRDRVESIVDTEHASRQSSAQSQSDALDPFNFDFELNCPEEEEGGS
;
A
#
# COMPACT_ATOMS: atom_id res chain seq x y z
N MET A 1 -55.25 27.95 -31.44
CA MET A 1 -54.04 27.13 -31.66
C MET A 1 -52.85 27.85 -31.02
N GLY A 2 -52.45 27.44 -29.82
CA GLY A 2 -51.29 28.01 -29.12
C GLY A 2 -50.26 26.93 -28.84
N LYS A 3 -49.08 27.02 -29.45
CA LYS A 3 -47.90 26.19 -29.14
C LYS A 3 -47.32 26.67 -27.81
N LEU A 4 -47.19 25.75 -26.84
CA LEU A 4 -46.46 25.98 -25.60
C LEU A 4 -44.95 25.96 -25.85
N PRO A 5 -44.15 26.81 -25.16
CA PRO A 5 -42.71 26.87 -25.34
C PRO A 5 -41.99 25.69 -24.68
N PHE A 6 -40.91 25.25 -25.32
CA PHE A 6 -39.97 24.25 -24.83
C PHE A 6 -39.19 24.82 -23.63
N SER A 7 -39.22 24.12 -22.49
CA SER A 7 -38.54 24.56 -21.27
C SER A 7 -37.25 23.73 -21.04
N PRO A 8 -36.05 24.35 -21.02
CA PRO A 8 -34.76 23.65 -20.95
C PRO A 8 -34.45 23.00 -19.58
N ALA A 9 -35.26 23.25 -18.55
CA ALA A 9 -35.03 22.73 -17.20
C ALA A 9 -35.27 21.22 -17.04
N ARG A 10 -35.94 20.56 -18.00
CA ARG A 10 -36.28 19.13 -17.89
C ARG A 10 -35.14 18.17 -18.28
N ASP A 11 -34.14 18.63 -19.02
CA ASP A 11 -33.05 17.75 -19.49
C ASP A 11 -31.84 17.73 -18.56
N SER A 12 -31.60 18.78 -17.78
CA SER A 12 -30.52 18.84 -16.78
C SER A 12 -30.72 17.84 -15.64
N HIS A 13 -31.96 17.62 -15.21
CA HIS A 13 -32.29 16.68 -14.14
C HIS A 13 -32.02 15.21 -14.55
N LYS A 14 -32.17 14.88 -15.84
CA LYS A 14 -31.90 13.51 -16.35
C LYS A 14 -30.42 13.19 -16.35
N ASN A 15 -29.57 14.17 -16.65
CA ASN A 15 -28.12 13.97 -16.70
C ASN A 15 -27.50 13.79 -15.30
N VAL A 16 -28.00 14.54 -14.29
CA VAL A 16 -27.58 14.36 -12.89
C VAL A 16 -28.00 12.99 -12.36
N MET A 17 -29.22 12.54 -12.66
CA MET A 17 -29.72 11.21 -12.25
C MET A 17 -28.96 10.06 -12.94
N PHE A 18 -28.49 10.24 -14.18
CA PHE A 18 -27.64 9.26 -14.85
C PHE A 18 -26.28 9.13 -14.14
N LEU A 19 -25.61 10.26 -13.85
CA LEU A 19 -24.35 10.26 -13.12
C LEU A 19 -24.49 9.66 -11.70
N GLN A 20 -25.58 9.96 -11.00
CA GLN A 20 -25.88 9.36 -9.69
C GLN A 20 -25.98 7.84 -9.74
N ARG A 21 -26.53 7.27 -10.83
CA ARG A 21 -26.63 5.82 -11.02
C ARG A 21 -25.31 5.17 -11.43
N THR A 22 -24.43 5.88 -12.11
CA THR A 22 -23.18 5.32 -12.65
C THR A 22 -22.01 5.43 -11.68
N ILE A 23 -21.86 6.56 -10.97
CA ILE A 23 -20.71 6.82 -10.08
C ILE A 23 -21.10 7.00 -8.61
N GLY A 24 -22.39 6.91 -8.30
CA GLY A 24 -22.91 7.01 -6.93
C GLY A 24 -23.10 8.46 -6.44
N ASN A 25 -24.02 8.64 -5.49
CA ASN A 25 -24.43 9.96 -5.00
C ASN A 25 -23.29 10.74 -4.33
N GLN A 26 -22.34 10.06 -3.66
CA GLN A 26 -21.20 10.74 -3.02
C GLN A 26 -20.23 11.36 -4.04
N ALA A 27 -19.97 10.70 -5.16
CA ALA A 27 -19.11 11.24 -6.21
C ALA A 27 -19.75 12.47 -6.89
N VAL A 28 -21.07 12.41 -7.14
CA VAL A 28 -21.82 13.55 -7.70
C VAL A 28 -21.84 14.74 -6.74
N SER A 29 -22.07 14.52 -5.45
CA SER A 29 -22.01 15.60 -4.45
C SER A 29 -20.63 16.23 -4.35
N ARG A 30 -19.54 15.45 -4.40
CA ARG A 30 -18.17 16.00 -4.44
C ARG A 30 -17.93 16.84 -5.69
N LEU A 31 -18.39 16.41 -6.87
CA LEU A 31 -18.22 17.17 -8.12
C LEU A 31 -19.04 18.47 -8.16
N VAL A 32 -20.23 18.49 -7.54
CA VAL A 32 -21.05 19.70 -7.41
C VAL A 32 -20.46 20.68 -6.38
N VAL A 33 -19.97 20.17 -5.24
CA VAL A 33 -19.32 20.99 -4.19
C VAL A 33 -18.00 21.58 -4.68
N GLN A 34 -17.20 20.82 -5.44
CA GLN A 34 -15.96 21.30 -6.04
C GLN A 34 -16.19 22.25 -7.25
N ARG A 35 -17.44 22.66 -7.52
CA ARG A 35 -17.85 23.52 -8.65
C ARG A 35 -17.39 23.02 -10.03
N ARG A 36 -17.05 21.74 -10.17
CA ARG A 36 -16.63 21.14 -11.44
C ARG A 36 -17.81 20.73 -12.33
N LEU A 37 -19.04 20.77 -11.82
CA LEU A 37 -20.29 20.58 -12.58
C LEU A 37 -21.17 21.84 -12.48
N ASN A 38 -21.65 22.33 -13.62
CA ASN A 38 -22.66 23.38 -13.63
C ASN A 38 -24.04 22.75 -13.28
N PRO A 39 -24.71 23.18 -12.19
CA PRO A 39 -25.95 22.56 -11.73
C PRO A 39 -27.15 22.80 -12.66
N HIS A 40 -27.05 23.73 -13.62
CA HIS A 40 -28.13 24.03 -14.56
C HIS A 40 -27.98 23.28 -15.88
N THR A 41 -26.76 22.90 -16.29
CA THR A 41 -26.50 22.25 -17.58
C THR A 41 -25.93 20.82 -17.46
N GLY A 42 -25.40 20.43 -16.29
CA GLY A 42 -24.80 19.11 -16.07
C GLY A 42 -23.47 18.89 -16.80
N THR A 43 -22.87 19.95 -17.35
CA THR A 43 -21.60 19.89 -18.08
C THR A 43 -20.42 20.17 -17.15
N VAL A 44 -19.32 19.42 -17.34
CA VAL A 44 -18.07 19.60 -16.59
C VAL A 44 -17.40 20.91 -17.00
N MET A 45 -17.11 21.80 -16.04
CA MET A 45 -16.42 23.06 -16.31
C MET A 45 -14.91 22.82 -16.41
N ARG A 46 -14.29 23.31 -17.49
CA ARG A 46 -12.85 23.22 -17.72
C ARG A 46 -12.12 24.24 -16.85
N GLU A 47 -11.09 23.76 -16.19
CA GLU A 47 -10.28 24.44 -15.16
C GLU A 47 -9.50 25.64 -15.72
N GLU A 48 -9.69 26.82 -15.13
CA GLU A 48 -8.76 27.94 -15.22
C GLU A 48 -8.03 28.06 -13.88
N THR A 49 -6.70 28.02 -13.96
CA THR A 49 -5.78 28.16 -12.82
C THR A 49 -5.81 29.61 -12.31
N PRO A 50 -5.75 29.81 -10.98
CA PRO A 50 -4.83 30.82 -10.48
C PRO A 50 -4.03 30.37 -9.26
N ALA A 51 -2.89 31.04 -9.12
CA ALA A 51 -1.81 30.79 -8.19
C ALA A 51 -2.00 31.44 -6.80
N SER A 52 -1.08 31.03 -5.91
CA SER A 52 -0.46 31.74 -4.78
C SER A 52 -1.18 31.90 -3.44
N GLY A 53 -0.47 31.53 -2.37
CA GLY A 53 -0.35 32.31 -1.13
C GLY A 53 -0.62 31.57 0.18
N ASP A 54 0.48 31.17 0.87
CA ASP A 54 0.80 31.11 2.33
C ASP A 54 -0.33 30.85 3.36
N GLU A 55 -0.16 30.21 4.52
CA GLU A 55 0.97 29.77 5.36
C GLU A 55 0.34 28.74 6.33
N ILE A 56 0.94 27.57 6.60
CA ILE A 56 0.45 26.69 7.67
C ILE A 56 1.62 26.28 8.57
N VAL A 57 1.44 26.59 9.84
CA VAL A 57 2.30 26.31 10.99
C VAL A 57 2.64 24.83 11.07
N GLU A 58 3.93 24.51 10.95
CA GLU A 58 4.47 23.15 11.00
C GLU A 58 4.65 22.72 12.47
N GLU A 59 3.72 21.90 12.97
CA GLU A 59 3.86 21.21 14.26
C GLU A 59 4.79 20.01 14.08
N VAL A 60 5.95 20.04 14.74
CA VAL A 60 6.99 19.00 14.66
C VAL A 60 6.70 17.88 15.67
N PRO A 61 6.42 16.63 15.25
CA PRO A 61 6.23 15.54 16.18
C PRO A 61 7.52 14.70 16.37
N ILE A 62 8.06 14.85 17.58
CA ILE A 62 8.79 13.93 18.46
C ILE A 62 9.45 12.68 17.85
N THR A 63 10.78 12.60 18.00
CA THR A 63 11.59 11.39 17.82
C THR A 63 11.77 10.66 19.16
N PRO A 64 11.52 9.35 19.23
CA PRO A 64 12.43 8.52 20.01
C PRO A 64 12.77 7.20 19.31
N LEU A 65 14.08 6.93 19.18
CA LEU A 65 14.77 5.77 19.77
C LEU A 65 16.28 5.86 19.46
N GLN A 66 17.10 5.64 20.50
CA GLN A 66 18.43 5.03 20.45
C GLN A 66 18.24 3.66 21.14
N ASP A 67 18.84 2.56 20.69
CA ASP A 67 20.27 2.30 20.71
C ASP A 67 20.85 1.83 19.37
N VAL A 68 22.12 2.21 19.16
CA VAL A 68 23.05 1.59 18.20
C VAL A 68 24.19 1.00 19.04
N GLU A 69 24.40 -0.30 18.94
CA GLU A 69 25.72 -0.88 19.14
C GLU A 69 26.02 -1.82 17.98
N VAL A 70 26.89 -1.38 17.07
CA VAL A 70 27.80 -2.28 16.39
C VAL A 70 29.15 -1.57 16.31
N SER A 71 30.06 -1.93 17.22
CA SER A 71 31.50 -1.88 16.95
C SER A 71 32.03 -3.28 17.16
N LYS A 72 32.10 -4.03 16.07
CA LYS A 72 33.17 -5.00 15.90
C LYS A 72 34.07 -4.43 14.82
N THR A 73 35.23 -3.95 15.25
CA THR A 73 36.40 -3.78 14.41
C THR A 73 36.66 -5.12 13.74
N GLY A 74 36.36 -5.22 12.45
CA GLY A 74 36.97 -6.22 11.60
C GLY A 74 38.45 -5.88 11.54
N GLU A 75 39.26 -6.81 12.03
CA GLU A 75 40.69 -6.87 11.75
C GLU A 75 40.85 -6.84 10.22
N GLU A 76 41.62 -5.89 9.69
CA GLU A 76 42.00 -5.93 8.27
C GLU A 76 42.69 -7.28 8.02
N PRO A 77 42.26 -8.06 7.02
CA PRO A 77 43.04 -9.21 6.59
C PRO A 77 44.42 -8.72 6.12
N PRO A 78 45.48 -9.51 6.32
CA PRO A 78 46.79 -9.16 5.81
C PRO A 78 46.72 -8.94 4.31
N ASP A 79 47.42 -7.90 3.86
CA ASP A 79 47.65 -7.53 2.46
C ASP A 79 48.10 -8.78 1.69
N THR A 80 47.14 -9.44 1.03
CA THR A 80 47.42 -10.47 0.04
C THR A 80 47.32 -9.79 -1.30
N ASP A 81 48.49 -9.51 -1.84
CA ASP A 81 48.70 -9.22 -3.24
C ASP A 81 47.92 -10.28 -4.06
N PHE A 82 47.09 -9.81 -5.00
CA PHE A 82 46.19 -10.56 -5.91
C PHE A 82 44.76 -10.90 -5.43
N GLY A 83 43.91 -9.87 -5.28
CA GLY A 83 42.44 -10.00 -5.29
C GLY A 83 41.71 -8.67 -5.11
N ARG A 84 40.72 -8.36 -5.98
CA ARG A 84 39.88 -7.17 -5.85
C ARG A 84 38.66 -7.47 -4.98
N VAL A 85 38.44 -6.68 -3.91
CA VAL A 85 37.21 -6.75 -3.10
C VAL A 85 36.05 -6.07 -3.84
N VAL A 86 34.92 -6.76 -3.95
CA VAL A 86 33.72 -6.25 -4.62
C VAL A 86 32.50 -6.43 -3.72
N THR A 87 31.75 -5.35 -3.49
CA THR A 87 30.49 -5.41 -2.74
C THR A 87 29.33 -5.73 -3.67
N LEU A 88 28.64 -6.84 -3.42
CA LEU A 88 27.38 -7.20 -4.09
C LEU A 88 26.23 -6.87 -3.14
N ARG A 89 25.28 -6.06 -3.60
CA ARG A 89 24.09 -5.69 -2.83
C ARG A 89 22.84 -6.03 -3.62
N GLY A 90 22.00 -6.87 -3.03
CA GLY A 90 20.62 -7.09 -3.44
C GLY A 90 19.71 -6.14 -2.68
N GLU A 91 18.53 -5.92 -3.23
CA GLU A 91 17.48 -5.17 -2.57
C GLU A 91 16.13 -5.80 -2.86
N THR A 92 15.39 -6.12 -1.79
CA THR A 92 14.01 -6.56 -1.88
C THR A 92 13.08 -5.47 -1.33
N THR A 93 12.14 -5.02 -2.16
CA THR A 93 11.20 -3.95 -1.82
C THR A 93 9.76 -4.47 -1.84
N ALA A 94 9.02 -4.20 -0.77
CA ALA A 94 7.57 -4.35 -0.73
C ALA A 94 6.90 -3.01 -1.09
N HIS A 95 6.01 -3.02 -2.08
CA HIS A 95 5.31 -1.83 -2.57
C HIS A 95 4.01 -1.61 -1.79
N TRP A 96 4.11 -1.10 -0.56
CA TRP A 96 2.97 -0.90 0.34
C TRP A 96 1.93 0.10 -0.20
N ASP A 97 2.39 1.11 -0.95
CA ASP A 97 1.56 2.09 -1.65
C ASP A 97 0.71 1.48 -2.77
N GLN A 98 1.15 0.34 -3.30
CA GLN A 98 0.45 -0.48 -4.28
C GLN A 98 -0.23 -1.69 -3.64
N SER A 99 -0.18 -1.82 -2.31
CA SER A 99 -0.86 -2.90 -1.61
C SER A 99 -2.37 -2.71 -1.70
N THR A 100 -3.08 -3.83 -1.78
CA THR A 100 -4.55 -3.82 -1.74
C THR A 100 -5.02 -4.46 -0.45
N HIS A 101 -5.91 -3.78 0.26
CA HIS A 101 -6.68 -4.30 1.37
C HIS A 101 -8.13 -3.82 1.23
N ALA A 102 -9.07 -4.77 1.13
CA ALA A 102 -10.48 -4.43 0.97
C ALA A 102 -11.34 -5.42 1.72
N GLY A 103 -12.27 -4.89 2.52
CA GLY A 103 -13.29 -5.66 3.22
C GLY A 103 -14.57 -5.75 2.41
N GLN A 104 -15.18 -6.94 2.39
CA GLN A 104 -16.51 -7.17 1.85
C GLN A 104 -17.39 -7.78 2.93
N THR A 105 -18.68 -7.41 2.94
CA THR A 105 -19.66 -8.00 3.85
C THR A 105 -20.50 -9.06 3.14
N SER A 106 -20.82 -10.11 3.86
CA SER A 106 -21.71 -11.19 3.43
C SER A 106 -22.58 -11.65 4.62
N ASN A 107 -23.59 -12.48 4.33
CA ASN A 107 -24.50 -13.02 5.36
C ASN A 107 -25.13 -11.94 6.26
N LEU A 108 -25.51 -10.80 5.65
CA LEU A 108 -26.12 -9.69 6.38
C LEU A 108 -27.50 -10.11 6.92
N GLN A 109 -27.67 -9.99 8.23
CA GLN A 109 -28.90 -10.26 8.97
C GLN A 109 -29.28 -9.04 9.79
N PHE A 110 -30.57 -8.75 9.85
CA PHE A 110 -31.12 -7.68 10.66
C PHE A 110 -32.41 -8.14 11.36
N ALA A 111 -32.58 -7.71 12.60
CA ALA A 111 -33.79 -7.95 13.38
C ALA A 111 -34.14 -6.70 14.20
N ARG A 112 -35.42 -6.50 14.53
CA ARG A 112 -35.79 -5.48 15.51
C ARG A 112 -35.14 -5.82 16.85
N ALA A 113 -34.63 -4.78 17.51
CA ALA A 113 -34.00 -4.88 18.80
C ALA A 113 -34.57 -3.83 19.77
N THR A 114 -34.10 -3.88 21.01
CA THR A 114 -34.34 -2.87 22.04
C THR A 114 -32.99 -2.40 22.58
N GLY A 115 -32.99 -1.31 23.35
CA GLY A 115 -31.78 -0.84 24.04
C GLY A 115 -30.99 0.26 23.30
N CYS A 116 -31.47 0.73 22.14
CA CYS A 116 -31.01 2.01 21.60
C CYS A 116 -31.66 3.15 22.41
N THR A 117 -30.87 4.15 22.81
CA THR A 117 -31.35 5.28 23.64
C THR A 117 -31.90 6.45 22.84
N ASP A 118 -31.44 6.64 21.61
CA ASP A 118 -31.63 7.90 20.86
C ASP A 118 -32.25 7.69 19.47
N CYS A 119 -33.03 6.62 19.33
CA CYS A 119 -33.76 6.36 18.09
C CYS A 119 -35.08 7.13 18.06
N ALA A 120 -35.33 7.84 16.97
CA ALA A 120 -36.65 8.44 16.73
C ALA A 120 -37.73 7.35 16.63
N GLU A 121 -38.99 7.69 16.91
CA GLU A 121 -40.10 6.74 16.86
C GLU A 121 -40.28 6.09 15.47
N ASP A 122 -39.94 6.82 14.40
CA ASP A 122 -39.95 6.38 13.01
C ASP A 122 -38.64 5.72 12.54
N ASP A 123 -37.62 5.66 13.41
CA ASP A 123 -36.32 5.06 13.14
C ASP A 123 -36.04 3.89 14.10
N PRO A 124 -36.60 2.70 13.88
CA PRO A 124 -36.58 1.64 14.88
C PRO A 124 -35.15 1.17 15.20
N CYS A 125 -34.95 0.80 16.46
CA CYS A 125 -33.75 0.10 16.90
C CYS A 125 -33.66 -1.29 16.25
N ILE A 126 -32.52 -1.60 15.63
CA ILE A 126 -32.25 -2.90 14.99
C ILE A 126 -30.94 -3.49 15.48
N SER A 127 -30.87 -4.82 15.54
CA SER A 127 -29.63 -5.56 15.63
C SER A 127 -29.19 -6.00 14.24
N VAL A 128 -27.90 -5.86 13.96
CA VAL A 128 -27.26 -6.21 12.69
C VAL A 128 -26.16 -7.23 12.96
N ALA A 129 -26.09 -8.26 12.13
CA ALA A 129 -25.00 -9.21 12.09
C ALA A 129 -24.52 -9.40 10.65
N ALA A 130 -23.21 -9.44 10.43
CA ALA A 130 -22.61 -9.71 9.12
C ALA A 130 -21.28 -10.46 9.27
N THR A 131 -20.89 -11.15 8.21
CA THR A 131 -19.55 -11.69 8.03
C THR A 131 -18.74 -10.71 7.21
N VAL A 132 -17.58 -10.29 7.70
CA VAL A 132 -16.62 -9.46 6.97
C VAL A 132 -15.50 -10.36 6.46
N THR A 133 -15.22 -10.33 5.17
CA THR A 133 -14.07 -11.01 4.57
C THR A 133 -13.13 -9.94 4.00
N ALA A 134 -11.87 -9.95 4.41
CA ALA A 134 -10.88 -8.99 3.95
C ALA A 134 -9.73 -9.71 3.25
N ALA A 135 -9.36 -9.25 2.06
CA ALA A 135 -8.25 -9.79 1.29
C ALA A 135 -7.08 -8.79 1.29
N TYR A 136 -5.86 -9.32 1.46
CA TYR A 136 -4.63 -8.55 1.57
C TYR A 136 -3.64 -9.03 0.52
N HIS A 137 -3.06 -8.09 -0.22
CA HIS A 137 -2.00 -8.37 -1.20
C HIS A 137 -0.97 -7.24 -1.25
N VAL A 138 0.32 -7.59 -1.25
CA VAL A 138 1.44 -6.67 -1.47
C VAL A 138 2.30 -7.15 -2.65
N PRO A 139 2.59 -6.29 -3.63
CA PRO A 139 3.59 -6.55 -4.66
C PRO A 139 5.00 -6.48 -4.06
N VAL A 140 5.88 -7.40 -4.46
CA VAL A 140 7.27 -7.45 -4.02
C VAL A 140 8.18 -7.52 -5.25
N SER A 141 9.27 -6.75 -5.23
CA SER A 141 10.29 -6.77 -6.28
C SER A 141 11.67 -7.04 -5.69
N VAL A 142 12.51 -7.76 -6.43
CA VAL A 142 13.92 -7.99 -6.11
C VAL A 142 14.78 -7.33 -7.17
N SER A 143 15.79 -6.57 -6.74
CA SER A 143 16.83 -6.00 -7.57
C SER A 143 18.17 -6.63 -7.21
N LEU A 144 18.88 -7.16 -8.20
CA LEU A 144 20.22 -7.74 -8.05
C LEU A 144 21.27 -6.84 -8.71
N PRO A 145 22.53 -6.88 -8.28
CA PRO A 145 23.56 -6.00 -8.81
C PRO A 145 23.84 -6.33 -10.29
N ASN A 146 24.01 -5.28 -11.09
CA ASN A 146 24.35 -5.41 -12.50
C ASN A 146 25.87 -5.54 -12.70
N LEU A 147 26.35 -6.75 -12.93
CA LEU A 147 27.78 -7.05 -13.07
C LEU A 147 28.46 -6.31 -14.25
N ASP A 148 27.75 -6.01 -15.32
CA ASP A 148 28.32 -5.33 -16.50
C ASP A 148 28.75 -3.89 -16.19
N SER A 149 28.11 -3.28 -15.21
CA SER A 149 28.44 -1.92 -14.75
C SER A 149 29.69 -1.86 -13.86
N MET A 150 30.21 -3.01 -13.43
CA MET A 150 31.23 -3.09 -12.39
C MET A 150 32.66 -3.22 -12.93
N GLY A 151 32.84 -3.21 -14.26
CA GLY A 151 34.17 -3.32 -14.88
C GLY A 151 34.92 -4.59 -14.47
N LEU A 152 34.21 -5.70 -14.31
CA LEU A 152 34.78 -7.00 -13.97
C LEU A 152 35.37 -7.65 -15.22
N ASN A 153 36.51 -8.31 -15.07
CA ASN A 153 37.03 -9.21 -16.10
C ASN A 153 36.16 -10.50 -16.18
N ALA A 154 36.46 -11.39 -17.14
CA ALA A 154 35.64 -12.57 -17.37
C ALA A 154 35.59 -13.51 -16.15
N CYS A 155 36.73 -13.79 -15.52
CA CYS A 155 36.82 -14.63 -14.34
C CYS A 155 36.08 -14.00 -13.14
N GLU A 156 36.30 -12.70 -12.90
CA GLU A 156 35.66 -11.96 -11.82
C GLU A 156 34.14 -11.93 -11.99
N ARG A 157 33.66 -11.74 -13.23
CA ARG A 157 32.23 -11.77 -13.55
C ARG A 157 31.62 -13.14 -13.28
N GLU A 158 32.31 -14.22 -13.66
CA GLU A 158 31.85 -15.59 -13.41
C GLU A 158 31.75 -15.88 -11.91
N GLN A 159 32.77 -15.53 -11.12
CA GLN A 159 32.73 -15.70 -9.67
C GLN A 159 31.65 -14.82 -9.02
N ALA A 160 31.55 -13.55 -9.40
CA ALA A 160 30.52 -12.66 -8.88
C ALA A 160 29.10 -13.17 -9.21
N GLN A 161 28.88 -13.69 -10.43
CA GLN A 161 27.60 -14.28 -10.81
C GLN A 161 27.29 -15.52 -9.98
N HIS A 162 28.29 -16.38 -9.75
CA HIS A 162 28.12 -17.55 -8.88
C HIS A 162 27.67 -17.14 -7.47
N TRP A 163 28.26 -16.09 -6.89
CA TRP A 163 27.86 -15.56 -5.59
C TRP A 163 26.45 -14.95 -5.61
N ILE A 164 26.10 -14.23 -6.67
CA ILE A 164 24.73 -13.74 -6.86
C ILE A 164 23.75 -14.92 -6.83
N ASP A 165 24.03 -15.98 -7.55
CA ASP A 165 23.09 -17.09 -7.73
C ASP A 165 22.97 -17.98 -6.49
N THR A 166 24.07 -18.18 -5.76
CA THR A 166 24.14 -19.16 -4.67
C THR A 166 23.92 -18.57 -3.28
N VAL A 167 24.15 -17.27 -3.12
CA VAL A 167 24.10 -16.61 -1.81
C VAL A 167 23.16 -15.43 -1.80
N LEU A 168 23.39 -14.44 -2.67
CA LEU A 168 22.63 -13.19 -2.63
C LEU A 168 21.17 -13.39 -3.05
N SER A 169 20.93 -14.03 -4.19
CA SER A 169 19.57 -14.27 -4.69
C SER A 169 18.74 -15.12 -3.71
N PRO A 170 19.26 -16.23 -3.13
CA PRO A 170 18.57 -16.94 -2.05
C PRO A 170 18.27 -16.08 -0.82
N HIS A 171 19.17 -15.17 -0.42
CA HIS A 171 18.93 -14.21 0.65
C HIS A 171 17.75 -13.28 0.32
N GLU A 172 17.75 -12.68 -0.87
CA GLU A 172 16.63 -11.83 -1.32
C GLU A 172 15.30 -12.59 -1.40
N GLN A 173 15.30 -13.88 -1.78
CA GLN A 173 14.08 -14.69 -1.76
C GLN A 173 13.55 -14.94 -0.34
N GLN A 174 14.40 -14.89 0.70
CA GLN A 174 13.92 -14.93 2.08
C GLN A 174 13.14 -13.66 2.41
N HIS A 175 13.61 -12.48 2.01
CA HIS A 175 12.87 -11.23 2.15
C HIS A 175 11.52 -11.31 1.42
N VAL A 176 11.48 -11.82 0.19
CA VAL A 176 10.22 -12.06 -0.54
C VAL A 176 9.25 -12.93 0.27
N ALA A 177 9.75 -14.01 0.86
CA ALA A 177 8.93 -14.88 1.71
C ALA A 177 8.40 -14.16 2.96
N LYS A 178 9.20 -13.30 3.59
CA LYS A 178 8.76 -12.50 4.75
C LYS A 178 7.70 -11.49 4.37
N PHE A 179 7.90 -10.71 3.31
CA PHE A 179 6.89 -9.77 2.84
C PHE A 179 5.59 -10.46 2.40
N SER A 180 5.70 -11.66 1.80
CA SER A 180 4.54 -12.45 1.40
C SER A 180 3.66 -12.91 2.56
N THR A 181 4.14 -12.84 3.82
CA THR A 181 3.30 -13.11 5.00
C THR A 181 2.19 -12.08 5.21
N TYR A 182 2.31 -10.88 4.61
CA TYR A 182 1.24 -9.90 4.55
C TYR A 182 0.00 -10.45 3.82
N ASN A 183 0.21 -11.27 2.78
CA ASN A 183 -0.82 -11.72 1.88
C ASN A 183 -1.78 -12.71 2.54
N GLY A 184 -3.05 -12.67 2.12
CA GLY A 184 -4.03 -13.68 2.50
C GLY A 184 -5.43 -13.13 2.67
N THR A 185 -6.26 -13.87 3.40
CA THR A 185 -7.65 -13.51 3.66
C THR A 185 -8.00 -13.75 5.12
N THR A 186 -8.74 -12.82 5.72
CA THR A 186 -9.30 -12.96 7.07
C THR A 186 -10.82 -12.96 7.01
N THR A 187 -11.44 -13.47 8.07
CA THR A 187 -12.90 -13.46 8.21
C THR A 187 -13.28 -13.11 9.63
N HIS A 188 -14.18 -12.14 9.76
CA HIS A 188 -14.67 -11.63 11.03
C HIS A 188 -16.18 -11.70 11.07
N THR A 189 -16.73 -11.83 12.27
CA THR A 189 -18.16 -11.63 12.49
C THR A 189 -18.37 -10.31 13.21
N VAL A 190 -19.15 -9.42 12.60
CA VAL A 190 -19.58 -8.18 13.24
C VAL A 190 -21.01 -8.31 13.72
N ARG A 191 -21.26 -7.84 14.94
CA ARG A 191 -22.60 -7.73 15.53
C ARG A 191 -22.71 -6.41 16.26
N PHE A 192 -23.81 -5.69 16.04
CA PHE A 192 -24.09 -4.46 16.75
C PHE A 192 -25.58 -4.15 16.75
N THR A 193 -25.97 -3.20 17.58
CA THR A 193 -27.32 -2.63 17.62
C THR A 193 -27.21 -1.14 17.30
N SER A 194 -28.09 -0.63 16.44
CA SER A 194 -28.16 0.82 16.13
C SER A 194 -29.57 1.22 15.75
N CYS A 195 -29.83 2.52 15.68
CA CYS A 195 -30.98 3.02 14.95
C CYS A 195 -30.83 2.66 13.47
N ASN A 196 -31.94 2.33 12.81
CA ASN A 196 -31.94 1.81 11.45
C ASN A 196 -31.31 2.79 10.45
N SER A 197 -31.54 4.10 10.60
CA SER A 197 -30.94 5.13 9.74
C SER A 197 -29.40 5.18 9.82
N ALA A 198 -28.82 4.88 10.99
CA ALA A 198 -27.38 4.89 11.25
C ALA A 198 -26.70 3.54 11.00
N ALA A 199 -27.47 2.47 10.77
CA ALA A 199 -26.94 1.11 10.71
C ALA A 199 -25.94 0.89 9.57
N GLN A 200 -26.21 1.49 8.41
CA GLN A 200 -25.34 1.36 7.24
C GLN A 200 -23.97 2.01 7.46
N GLU A 201 -23.96 3.21 8.03
CA GLU A 201 -22.72 3.93 8.37
C GLU A 201 -21.96 3.20 9.47
N THR A 202 -22.66 2.78 10.53
CA THR A 202 -22.06 1.97 11.62
C THR A 202 -21.42 0.68 11.10
N LEU A 203 -22.06 -0.01 10.14
CA LEU A 203 -21.49 -1.20 9.51
C LEU A 203 -20.23 -0.85 8.70
N ARG A 204 -20.28 0.19 7.88
CA ARG A 204 -19.13 0.63 7.08
C ARG A 204 -17.93 0.95 7.98
N ASP A 205 -18.14 1.77 9.01
CA ASP A 205 -17.05 2.22 9.88
C ASP A 205 -16.45 1.05 10.67
N ARG A 206 -17.25 0.05 11.05
CA ARG A 206 -16.75 -1.19 11.66
C ARG A 206 -15.93 -2.04 10.70
N VAL A 207 -16.36 -2.14 9.44
CA VAL A 207 -15.59 -2.87 8.41
C VAL A 207 -14.25 -2.18 8.16
N GLU A 208 -14.26 -0.87 7.97
CA GLU A 208 -13.06 -0.05 7.76
C GLU A 208 -12.09 -0.20 8.93
N SER A 209 -12.57 -0.04 10.17
CA SER A 209 -11.75 -0.21 11.37
C SER A 209 -11.09 -1.60 11.48
N ILE A 210 -11.79 -2.68 11.12
CA ILE A 210 -11.23 -4.04 11.11
C ILE A 210 -10.12 -4.15 10.07
N VAL A 211 -10.39 -3.72 8.84
CA VAL A 211 -9.45 -3.85 7.71
C VAL A 211 -8.20 -3.03 7.96
N ASP A 212 -8.33 -1.78 8.42
CA ASP A 212 -7.20 -0.88 8.65
C ASP A 212 -6.29 -1.36 9.78
N THR A 213 -6.89 -1.86 10.86
CA THR A 213 -6.13 -2.43 11.99
C THR A 213 -5.33 -3.65 11.55
N GLU A 214 -5.94 -4.56 10.79
CA GLU A 214 -5.27 -5.73 10.28
C GLU A 214 -4.20 -5.39 9.24
N HIS A 215 -4.46 -4.44 8.34
CA HIS A 215 -3.49 -3.94 7.37
C HIS A 215 -2.23 -3.44 8.08
N ALA A 216 -2.38 -2.52 9.05
CA ALA A 216 -1.27 -1.95 9.79
C ALA A 216 -0.47 -3.03 10.55
N SER A 217 -1.17 -3.96 11.21
CA SER A 217 -0.53 -5.07 11.93
C SER A 217 0.24 -6.00 10.98
N ARG A 218 -0.35 -6.38 9.85
CA ARG A 218 0.29 -7.24 8.84
C ARG A 218 1.51 -6.58 8.23
N GLN A 219 1.42 -5.31 7.86
CA GLN A 219 2.53 -4.55 7.29
C GLN A 219 3.70 -4.49 8.29
N SER A 220 3.44 -4.07 9.52
CA SER A 220 4.47 -4.00 10.56
C SER A 220 5.13 -5.35 10.84
N SER A 221 4.34 -6.43 10.90
CA SER A 221 4.88 -7.77 11.13
C SER A 221 5.73 -8.27 9.95
N ALA A 222 5.26 -8.10 8.72
CA ALA A 222 5.99 -8.51 7.52
C ALA A 222 7.30 -7.72 7.37
N GLN A 223 7.28 -6.41 7.64
CA GLN A 223 8.46 -5.56 7.65
C GLN A 223 9.47 -6.01 8.71
N SER A 224 9.03 -6.16 9.96
CA SER A 224 9.91 -6.61 11.05
C SER A 224 10.54 -7.99 10.79
N GLN A 225 9.79 -8.91 10.16
CA GLN A 225 10.33 -10.21 9.79
C GLN A 225 11.38 -10.13 8.67
N SER A 226 11.20 -9.22 7.72
CA SER A 226 12.17 -8.93 6.66
C SER A 226 13.43 -8.29 7.25
N ASP A 227 13.26 -7.25 8.08
CA ASP A 227 14.38 -6.52 8.70
C ASP A 227 15.24 -7.44 9.58
N ALA A 228 14.66 -8.45 10.20
CA ALA A 228 15.38 -9.44 11.01
C ALA A 228 16.32 -10.36 10.20
N LEU A 229 16.25 -10.34 8.86
CA LEU A 229 17.21 -11.02 8.00
C LEU A 229 18.50 -10.20 7.81
N ASP A 230 18.47 -8.91 8.17
CA ASP A 230 19.57 -7.97 8.03
C ASP A 230 20.18 -7.54 9.39
N PRO A 231 21.47 -7.13 9.43
CA PRO A 231 22.37 -7.00 8.28
C PRO A 231 22.90 -8.35 7.79
N PHE A 232 22.80 -8.57 6.48
CA PHE A 232 23.45 -9.69 5.81
C PHE A 232 24.90 -9.33 5.45
N ASN A 233 25.86 -9.87 6.21
CA ASN A 233 27.28 -9.69 5.94
C ASN A 233 27.89 -11.02 5.48
N PHE A 234 28.53 -11.01 4.32
CA PHE A 234 29.36 -12.12 3.87
C PHE A 234 30.59 -11.55 3.16
N ASP A 235 31.75 -12.09 3.51
CA ASP A 235 33.01 -11.75 2.85
C ASP A 235 33.22 -12.75 1.72
N PHE A 236 33.53 -12.25 0.52
CA PHE A 236 34.03 -13.10 -0.56
C PHE A 236 35.14 -12.40 -1.33
N GLU A 237 36.13 -13.21 -1.69
CA GLU A 237 37.29 -12.77 -2.45
C GLU A 237 37.12 -13.23 -3.90
N LEU A 238 37.40 -12.34 -4.85
CA LEU A 238 37.51 -12.69 -6.25
C LEU A 238 38.91 -13.22 -6.51
N ASN A 239 39.06 -14.53 -6.43
CA ASN A 239 40.34 -15.20 -6.64
C ASN A 239 40.53 -15.54 -8.12
N CYS A 240 40.92 -14.55 -8.90
CA CYS A 240 41.17 -14.69 -10.33
C CYS A 240 42.66 -14.51 -10.59
N PRO A 241 43.41 -15.58 -10.96
CA PRO A 241 44.79 -15.40 -11.38
C PRO A 241 44.83 -14.49 -12.60
N GLU A 242 45.74 -13.50 -12.60
CA GLU A 242 45.98 -12.67 -13.78
C GLU A 242 46.37 -13.58 -14.95
N GLU A 243 45.85 -13.32 -16.16
CA GLU A 243 46.34 -14.00 -17.36
C GLU A 243 47.83 -13.66 -17.48
N GLU A 244 48.71 -14.65 -17.32
CA GLU A 244 50.14 -14.45 -17.55
C GLU A 244 50.31 -13.86 -18.95
N GLU A 245 50.69 -12.57 -19.04
CA GLU A 245 51.07 -11.97 -20.31
C GLU A 245 52.23 -12.80 -20.86
N GLY A 246 51.94 -13.63 -21.86
CA GLY A 246 52.91 -14.49 -22.50
C GLY A 246 54.05 -13.67 -23.07
N GLY A 247 55.12 -13.53 -22.29
CA GLY A 247 56.39 -12.98 -22.73
C GLY A 247 56.96 -13.87 -23.83
N SER A 248 56.72 -13.46 -25.09
CA SER A 248 57.46 -13.93 -26.27
C SER A 248 58.74 -13.14 -26.48
#